data_AF-A0A135VZR4-F1
#
_entry.id   AF-A0A135VZR4-F1
#
_cell.length_a   1.000
_cell.length_b   1.000
_cell.length_c   1.000
_cell.angle_alpha   90.00
_cell.angle_beta   90.00
_cell.angle_gamma   90.00
#
_symmetry.space_group_name_H-M   'P 1'
#
loop_
_entity.id
_entity.type
_entity.pdbx_description
1 polymer ?
#
loop_
_entity_poly.entity_id
_entity_poly.type
_entity_poly.pdbx_seq_one_letter_code
_entity_poly.pdbx_strand_id
1 'polypeptide(L)'
;MPYPLAALRGKLRLSGLSDLEADRAIIELKRHFSSSGETPTQKDLMNVCRQLIDSSSTTILEDFDTLVQYDTLRRSTDIQPIVVVLEGASATGKSMLALDLIANLAATRIISTDSVRQILRGIYTPKEHPELYCHTYQAHVHRQSGPEDLHPVIRGFLAQCDVITPAIKTSVQRVLEEGAEAIVEGVHMVPGNFQYLGANILEVLVNPREDVHKTMFIAKHTTSGLKTVSDDSEEREREFEATRLIQDFMSKRATEASLDIVSLVDYEEAGNELRLLAMDYIRRIVETTEDK
;
A
#
# COMPACT_ATOMS: atom_id res chain seq x y z
N MET A 1 29.93 8.49 2.23
CA MET A 1 29.33 7.17 2.56
C MET A 1 28.32 6.81 1.48
N PRO A 2 28.65 5.89 0.55
CA PRO A 2 27.73 5.45 -0.50
C PRO A 2 26.83 4.31 -0.01
N TYR A 3 26.12 4.52 1.11
CA TYR A 3 25.07 3.59 1.57
C TYR A 3 23.70 4.25 1.40
N PRO A 4 22.66 3.53 0.95
CA PRO A 4 21.31 4.08 0.80
C PRO A 4 20.68 4.34 2.17
N LEU A 5 20.98 5.50 2.75
CA LEU A 5 20.49 5.90 4.08
C LEU A 5 18.97 5.97 4.18
N ALA A 6 18.29 6.19 3.06
CA ALA A 6 16.82 6.13 2.99
C ALA A 6 16.30 4.72 3.37
N ALA A 7 16.96 3.66 2.88
CA ALA A 7 16.59 2.28 3.22
C ALA A 7 16.80 1.97 4.70
N LEU A 8 17.89 2.48 5.29
CA LEU A 8 18.14 2.30 6.72
C LEU A 8 17.14 3.08 7.59
N ARG A 9 16.81 4.31 7.20
CA ARG A 9 15.79 5.11 7.88
C ARG A 9 14.44 4.39 7.85
N GLY A 10 14.05 3.83 6.70
CA GLY A 10 12.81 3.06 6.57
C GLY A 10 12.76 1.91 7.58
N LYS A 11 13.82 1.09 7.63
CA LYS A 11 13.92 -0.02 8.60
C LYS A 11 13.80 0.42 10.05
N LEU A 12 14.46 1.52 10.42
CA LEU A 12 14.35 2.08 11.77
C LEU A 12 12.90 2.45 12.09
N ARG A 13 12.18 3.09 11.16
CA ARG A 13 10.76 3.45 11.35
C ARG A 13 9.85 2.23 11.41
N LEU A 14 10.03 1.32 10.46
CA LEU A 14 9.30 0.06 10.37
C LEU A 14 9.47 -0.80 11.62
N SER A 15 10.66 -0.77 12.25
CA SER A 15 10.96 -1.50 13.48
C SER A 15 10.26 -0.97 14.72
N GLY A 16 9.76 0.27 14.72
CA GLY A 16 9.25 0.83 15.98
C GLY A 16 9.42 2.33 16.13
N LEU A 17 10.55 2.85 15.66
CA LEU A 17 11.00 4.20 15.99
C LEU A 17 10.13 5.27 15.35
N SER A 18 9.92 6.36 16.09
CA SER A 18 9.35 7.58 15.54
C SER A 18 10.26 8.21 14.48
N ASP A 19 9.70 9.10 13.66
CA ASP A 19 10.45 9.87 12.68
C ASP A 19 11.65 10.60 13.28
N LEU A 20 11.46 11.19 14.47
CA LEU A 20 12.50 11.93 15.17
C LEU A 20 13.64 11.01 15.64
N GLU A 21 13.31 9.84 16.18
CA GLU A 21 14.30 8.87 16.64
C GLU A 21 15.07 8.25 15.47
N ALA A 22 14.37 7.87 14.39
CA ALA A 22 15.00 7.35 13.20
C ALA A 22 15.97 8.38 12.57
N ASP A 23 15.57 9.65 12.48
CA ASP A 23 16.46 10.70 11.96
C ASP A 23 17.65 10.99 12.88
N ARG A 24 17.46 10.99 14.20
CA ARG A 24 18.56 11.09 15.17
C ARG A 24 19.56 9.96 15.00
N ALA A 25 19.09 8.72 14.90
CA ALA A 25 19.94 7.55 14.68
C ALA A 25 20.75 7.68 13.38
N ILE A 26 20.14 8.15 12.28
CA ILE A 26 20.86 8.39 11.02
C ILE A 26 21.92 9.49 11.14
N ILE A 27 21.65 10.56 11.89
CA ILE A 27 22.62 11.65 12.13
C ILE A 27 23.81 11.14 12.94
N GLU A 28 23.55 10.36 13.99
CA GLU A 28 24.59 9.79 14.85
C GLU A 28 25.44 8.75 14.12
N LEU A 29 24.81 7.90 13.31
CA LEU A 29 25.47 6.97 12.40
C LEU A 29 26.45 7.69 11.46
N LYS A 30 26.00 8.79 10.83
CA LYS A 30 26.87 9.61 9.97
C LYS A 30 28.05 10.17 10.74
N ARG A 31 27.82 10.68 11.96
CA ARG A 31 28.87 11.26 12.81
C ARG A 31 29.90 10.20 13.19
N HIS A 32 29.44 9.02 13.57
CA HIS A 32 30.28 7.88 13.93
C HIS A 32 31.28 7.55 12.81
N PHE A 33 30.80 7.31 11.59
CA PHE A 33 31.67 6.91 10.49
C PHE A 33 32.45 8.06 9.83
N SER A 34 31.97 9.31 9.92
CA SER A 34 32.73 10.47 9.45
C SER A 34 34.03 10.68 10.24
N SER A 35 34.05 10.28 11.52
CA SER A 35 35.22 10.39 12.38
C SER A 35 36.26 9.27 12.16
N SER A 36 35.83 8.11 11.64
CA SER A 36 36.67 6.92 11.47
C SER A 36 37.55 6.93 10.22
N GLY A 37 37.18 7.68 9.18
CA GLY A 37 37.87 7.69 7.87
C GLY A 37 37.68 6.41 7.03
N GLU A 38 37.09 5.36 7.60
CA GLU A 38 36.81 4.09 6.94
C GLU A 38 35.44 4.09 6.24
N THR A 39 35.32 3.29 5.17
CA THR A 39 34.02 3.04 4.54
C THR A 39 33.35 1.86 5.26
N PRO A 40 32.23 2.07 5.97
CA PRO A 40 31.63 1.01 6.76
C PRO A 40 31.03 -0.08 5.88
N THR A 41 31.11 -1.33 6.34
CA THR A 41 30.35 -2.43 5.77
C THR A 41 28.87 -2.33 6.20
N GLN A 42 27.99 -3.07 5.53
CA GLN A 42 26.60 -3.15 5.98
C GLN A 42 26.46 -3.70 7.40
N LYS A 43 27.31 -4.67 7.77
CA LYS A 43 27.31 -5.24 9.13
C LYS A 43 27.65 -4.19 10.17
N ASP A 44 28.63 -3.33 9.88
CA ASP A 44 29.01 -2.22 10.78
C ASP A 44 27.85 -1.23 10.94
N LEU A 45 27.16 -0.90 9.84
CA LEU A 45 26.00 0.00 9.88
C LEU A 45 24.87 -0.58 10.73
N MET A 46 24.53 -1.86 10.57
CA MET A 46 23.45 -2.49 11.35
C MET A 46 23.83 -2.58 12.83
N ASN A 47 25.09 -2.91 13.15
CA ASN A 47 25.58 -2.98 14.52
C ASN A 47 25.49 -1.62 15.23
N VAL A 48 25.87 -0.54 14.55
CA VAL A 48 25.75 0.81 15.14
C VAL A 48 24.28 1.19 15.30
N CYS A 49 23.42 0.95 14.30
CA CYS A 49 21.97 1.19 14.47
C CYS A 49 21.37 0.43 15.66
N ARG A 50 21.75 -0.84 15.83
CA ARG A 50 21.34 -1.65 16.98
C ARG A 50 21.74 -1.03 18.32
N GLN A 51 22.93 -0.43 18.40
CA GLN A 51 23.42 0.26 19.61
C GLN A 51 22.71 1.60 19.87
N LEU A 52 22.18 2.23 18.82
CA LEU A 52 21.46 3.50 18.91
C LEU A 52 19.98 3.32 19.26
N ILE A 53 19.41 2.14 19.02
CA ILE A 53 18.09 1.77 19.52
C ILE A 53 18.17 1.64 21.03
N ASP A 54 17.27 2.29 21.76
CA ASP A 54 17.25 2.21 23.22
C ASP A 54 17.06 0.76 23.66
N SER A 55 18.03 0.25 24.43
CA SER A 55 18.02 -1.09 25.02
C SER A 55 16.79 -1.39 25.89
N SER A 56 16.07 -0.37 26.36
CA SER A 56 14.80 -0.53 27.07
C SER A 56 13.64 -0.99 26.17
N SER A 57 13.75 -0.76 24.86
CA SER A 57 12.71 -1.04 23.86
C SER A 57 12.91 -2.40 23.19
N THR A 58 12.72 -3.47 23.97
CA THR A 58 12.99 -4.87 23.53
C THR A 58 12.29 -5.20 22.21
N THR A 59 11.01 -4.87 22.05
CA THR A 59 10.24 -5.15 20.83
C THR A 59 10.81 -4.46 19.60
N ILE A 60 11.22 -3.19 19.72
CA ILE A 60 11.81 -2.43 18.60
C ILE A 60 13.12 -3.05 18.15
N LEU A 61 13.92 -3.50 19.12
CA LEU A 61 15.19 -4.16 18.83
C LEU A 61 14.99 -5.51 18.13
N GLU A 62 14.00 -6.30 18.57
CA GLU A 62 13.63 -7.57 17.93
C GLU A 62 13.10 -7.36 16.51
N ASP A 63 12.24 -6.36 16.29
CA ASP A 63 11.73 -6.02 14.96
C ASP A 63 12.86 -5.54 14.04
N PHE A 64 13.79 -4.74 14.55
CA PHE A 64 14.97 -4.31 13.80
C PHE A 64 15.87 -5.50 13.42
N ASP A 65 16.16 -6.40 14.36
CA ASP A 65 16.95 -7.61 14.10
C ASP A 65 16.24 -8.50 13.05
N THR A 66 14.91 -8.65 13.13
CA THR A 66 14.08 -9.38 12.15
C THR A 66 14.22 -8.79 10.74
N LEU A 67 14.19 -7.45 10.62
CA LEU A 67 14.38 -6.78 9.33
C LEU A 67 15.77 -7.01 8.75
N VAL A 68 16.82 -6.95 9.58
CA VAL A 68 18.20 -7.24 9.15
C VAL A 68 18.35 -8.68 8.68
N GLN A 69 17.69 -9.61 9.37
CA GLN A 69 17.66 -11.02 8.99
C GLN A 69 16.91 -11.22 7.67
N TYR A 70 15.74 -10.60 7.51
CA TYR A 70 14.97 -10.62 6.27
C TYR A 70 15.78 -10.14 5.05
N ASP A 71 16.54 -9.04 5.17
CA ASP A 71 17.43 -8.59 4.09
C ASP A 71 18.53 -9.59 3.77
N THR A 72 19.06 -10.25 4.80
CA THR A 72 20.14 -11.22 4.64
C THR A 72 19.63 -12.42 3.88
N LEU A 73 18.48 -12.96 4.30
CA LEU A 73 17.81 -14.07 3.63
C LEU A 73 17.48 -13.74 2.18
N ARG A 74 16.94 -12.55 1.90
CA ARG A 74 16.64 -12.12 0.51
C ARG A 74 17.85 -12.02 -0.42
N ARG A 75 19.06 -11.98 0.12
CA ARG A 75 20.30 -11.97 -0.67
C ARG A 75 20.96 -13.34 -0.81
N SER A 76 20.67 -14.24 0.13
CA SER A 76 21.25 -15.58 0.16
C SER A 76 20.29 -16.66 -0.34
N THR A 77 19.02 -16.34 -0.56
CA THR A 77 17.95 -17.27 -0.94
C THR A 77 17.00 -16.64 -1.97
N ASP A 78 16.12 -17.44 -2.57
CA ASP A 78 15.10 -17.01 -3.54
C ASP A 78 13.79 -16.51 -2.87
N ILE A 79 13.86 -15.95 -1.65
CA ILE A 79 12.69 -15.32 -1.02
C ILE A 79 12.28 -14.09 -1.83
N GLN A 80 11.01 -14.04 -2.27
CA GLN A 80 10.49 -12.88 -2.98
C GLN A 80 10.26 -11.70 -2.02
N PRO A 81 10.36 -10.45 -2.51
CA PRO A 81 10.10 -9.26 -1.71
C PRO A 81 8.63 -9.18 -1.27
N ILE A 82 8.41 -8.53 -0.13
CA ILE A 82 7.08 -8.09 0.28
C ILE A 82 6.51 -7.08 -0.72
N VAL A 83 5.27 -7.31 -1.10
CA VAL A 83 4.45 -6.34 -1.85
C VAL A 83 3.18 -6.10 -1.04
N VAL A 84 2.94 -4.86 -0.66
CA VAL A 84 1.72 -4.48 0.07
C VAL A 84 0.70 -3.91 -0.92
N VAL A 85 -0.50 -4.46 -0.91
CA VAL A 85 -1.62 -4.08 -1.76
C VAL A 85 -2.66 -3.39 -0.90
N LEU A 86 -2.76 -2.06 -1.04
CA LEU A 86 -3.71 -1.22 -0.32
C LEU A 86 -4.97 -0.98 -1.16
N GLU A 87 -6.06 -1.60 -0.73
CA GLU A 87 -7.33 -1.63 -1.45
C GLU A 87 -8.38 -0.73 -0.79
N GLY A 88 -9.38 -0.31 -1.59
CA GLY A 88 -10.56 0.41 -1.11
C GLY A 88 -11.09 1.43 -2.12
N ALA A 89 -12.32 1.88 -1.91
CA ALA A 89 -13.04 2.79 -2.78
C ALA A 89 -12.38 4.18 -2.90
N SER A 90 -12.92 5.06 -3.75
CA SER A 90 -12.40 6.43 -3.84
C SER A 90 -12.51 7.13 -2.48
N ALA A 91 -11.51 7.97 -2.17
CA ALA A 91 -11.45 8.80 -0.96
C ALA A 91 -11.43 8.04 0.38
N THR A 92 -10.85 6.84 0.42
CA THR A 92 -10.64 6.08 1.67
C THR A 92 -9.30 6.30 2.36
N GLY A 93 -8.51 7.30 1.96
CA GLY A 93 -7.21 7.62 2.58
C GLY A 93 -6.01 6.76 2.17
N LYS A 94 -6.22 5.70 1.37
CA LYS A 94 -5.17 4.76 0.89
C LYS A 94 -3.91 5.45 0.38
N SER A 95 -4.03 6.46 -0.48
CA SER A 95 -2.85 7.06 -1.11
C SER A 95 -1.97 7.81 -0.11
N MET A 96 -2.53 8.34 0.99
CA MET A 96 -1.73 8.95 2.06
C MET A 96 -1.05 7.88 2.91
N LEU A 97 -1.77 6.81 3.27
CA LEU A 97 -1.19 5.66 3.98
C LEU A 97 -0.11 4.95 3.15
N ALA A 98 -0.29 4.88 1.83
CA ALA A 98 0.70 4.36 0.90
C ALA A 98 1.99 5.18 0.92
N LEU A 99 1.89 6.51 0.95
CA LEU A 99 3.08 7.38 1.01
C LEU A 99 3.88 7.18 2.30
N ASP A 100 3.20 7.06 3.43
CA ASP A 100 3.85 6.76 4.71
C ASP A 100 4.53 5.38 4.67
N LEU A 101 3.80 4.36 4.21
CA LEU A 101 4.32 3.00 4.14
C LEU A 101 5.50 2.84 3.15
N ILE A 102 5.54 3.62 2.05
CA ILE A 102 6.70 3.67 1.15
C ILE A 102 7.95 4.13 1.90
N ALA A 103 7.83 5.13 2.77
CA ALA A 103 8.95 5.63 3.55
C ALA A 103 9.44 4.58 4.57
N ASN A 104 8.53 3.81 5.15
CA ASN A 104 8.82 2.77 6.14
C ASN A 104 9.42 1.51 5.51
N LEU A 105 8.83 0.98 4.43
CA LEU A 105 9.39 -0.16 3.69
C LEU A 105 10.63 0.21 2.86
N ALA A 106 10.87 1.50 2.65
CA ALA A 106 11.80 2.02 1.64
C ALA A 106 11.54 1.40 0.25
N ALA A 107 10.27 1.20 -0.08
CA ALA A 107 9.83 0.56 -1.31
C ALA A 107 10.33 1.34 -2.53
N THR A 108 10.88 0.62 -3.50
CA THR A 108 11.45 1.24 -4.72
C THR A 108 10.48 1.23 -5.89
N ARG A 109 9.28 0.67 -5.69
CA ARG A 109 8.22 0.55 -6.68
C ARG A 109 6.89 0.97 -6.06
N ILE A 110 6.14 1.79 -6.81
CA ILE A 110 4.77 2.16 -6.49
C ILE A 110 3.91 1.93 -7.73
N ILE A 111 2.79 1.24 -7.57
CA ILE A 111 1.81 0.98 -8.64
C ILE A 111 0.47 1.55 -8.20
N SER A 112 0.09 2.69 -8.77
CA SER A 112 -1.27 3.22 -8.60
C SER A 112 -2.20 2.65 -9.66
N THR A 113 -3.33 2.09 -9.26
CA THR A 113 -4.34 1.59 -10.21
C THR A 113 -4.90 2.70 -11.10
N ASP A 114 -4.91 3.95 -10.62
CA ASP A 114 -5.36 5.08 -11.43
C ASP A 114 -4.33 5.42 -12.52
N SER A 115 -3.03 5.34 -12.22
CA SER A 115 -1.99 5.50 -13.24
C SER A 115 -2.09 4.43 -14.33
N VAL A 116 -2.34 3.17 -13.94
CA VAL A 116 -2.59 2.09 -14.91
C VAL A 116 -3.81 2.41 -15.76
N ARG A 117 -4.90 2.89 -15.17
CA ARG A 117 -6.10 3.33 -15.91
C ARG A 117 -5.78 4.44 -16.91
N GLN A 118 -4.98 5.44 -16.54
CA GLN A 118 -4.58 6.51 -17.47
C GLN A 118 -3.75 5.99 -18.65
N ILE A 119 -2.84 5.03 -18.41
CA ILE A 119 -2.07 4.38 -19.48
C ILE A 119 -3.03 3.66 -20.43
N LEU A 120 -3.99 2.90 -19.91
CA LEU A 120 -4.99 2.19 -20.72
C LEU A 120 -5.89 3.14 -21.53
N ARG A 121 -6.20 4.34 -21.02
CA ARG A 121 -6.92 5.40 -21.78
C ARG A 121 -6.12 5.98 -22.94
N GLY A 122 -4.81 5.79 -22.98
CA GLY A 122 -3.95 6.12 -24.12
C GLY A 122 -3.90 5.02 -25.18
N ILE A 123 -4.37 3.81 -24.85
CA ILE A 123 -4.36 2.62 -25.71
C ILE A 123 -5.76 2.37 -26.29
N TYR A 124 -6.78 2.38 -25.43
CA TYR A 124 -8.18 2.20 -25.82
C TYR A 124 -8.85 3.53 -26.07
N THR A 125 -9.95 3.51 -26.83
CA THR A 125 -10.80 4.69 -27.04
C THR A 125 -12.05 4.67 -26.16
N PRO A 126 -12.72 5.83 -25.93
CA PRO A 126 -13.99 5.88 -25.22
C PRO A 126 -15.11 5.04 -25.86
N LYS A 127 -14.99 4.69 -27.15
CA LYS A 127 -15.97 3.84 -27.84
C LYS A 127 -15.78 2.36 -27.51
N GLU A 128 -14.53 1.93 -27.28
CA GLU A 128 -14.20 0.53 -27.00
C GLU A 128 -14.38 0.19 -25.52
N HIS A 129 -13.90 1.08 -24.65
CA HIS A 129 -13.96 0.92 -23.19
C HIS A 129 -14.42 2.22 -22.51
N PRO A 130 -15.70 2.61 -22.69
CA PRO A 130 -16.25 3.83 -22.08
C PRO A 130 -16.10 3.85 -20.56
N GLU A 131 -16.14 2.69 -19.90
CA GLU A 131 -15.95 2.53 -18.46
C GLU A 131 -14.62 3.10 -17.96
N LEU A 132 -13.56 3.17 -18.78
CA LEU A 132 -12.27 3.74 -18.37
C LEU A 132 -12.31 5.28 -18.21
N TYR A 133 -13.28 5.95 -18.82
CA TYR A 133 -13.35 7.42 -18.94
C TYR A 133 -14.28 8.09 -17.92
N CYS A 134 -14.73 7.35 -16.91
CA CYS A 134 -15.54 7.85 -15.80
C CYS A 134 -14.95 7.41 -14.45
N HIS A 135 -15.56 7.84 -13.35
CA HIS A 135 -15.23 7.34 -12.02
C HIS A 135 -15.80 5.93 -11.80
N THR A 136 -15.20 5.14 -10.90
CA THR A 136 -15.66 3.78 -10.58
C THR A 136 -17.15 3.73 -10.21
N TYR A 137 -17.62 4.71 -9.44
CA TYR A 137 -19.02 4.83 -9.02
C TYR A 137 -20.00 5.20 -10.15
N GLN A 138 -19.49 5.68 -11.29
CA GLN A 138 -20.28 6.01 -12.48
C GLN A 138 -20.23 4.93 -13.57
N ALA A 139 -19.28 3.99 -13.52
CA ALA A 139 -19.02 3.03 -14.60
C ALA A 139 -20.25 2.20 -15.03
N HIS A 140 -21.20 1.99 -14.12
CA HIS A 140 -22.43 1.24 -14.34
C HIS A 140 -23.34 1.80 -15.45
N VAL A 141 -23.23 3.09 -15.77
CA VAL A 141 -23.98 3.72 -16.87
C VAL A 141 -23.44 3.34 -18.25
N HIS A 142 -22.20 2.83 -18.31
CA HIS A 142 -21.50 2.50 -19.54
C HIS A 142 -21.39 0.99 -19.75
N ARG A 143 -20.94 0.26 -18.73
CA ARG A 143 -20.73 -1.18 -18.79
C ARG A 143 -20.99 -1.81 -17.44
N GLN A 144 -21.46 -3.05 -17.45
CA GLN A 144 -21.69 -3.86 -16.25
C GLN A 144 -21.18 -5.27 -16.49
N SER A 145 -20.52 -5.87 -15.51
CA SER A 145 -20.05 -7.26 -15.54
C SER A 145 -20.30 -7.97 -14.21
N GLY A 146 -19.99 -9.25 -14.15
CA GLY A 146 -20.25 -10.09 -12.97
C GLY A 146 -21.73 -10.50 -12.81
N PRO A 147 -22.07 -11.13 -11.67
CA PRO A 147 -23.39 -11.68 -11.40
C PRO A 147 -24.52 -10.64 -11.50
N GLU A 148 -25.67 -11.06 -12.04
CA GLU A 148 -26.81 -10.17 -12.31
C GLU A 148 -27.57 -9.73 -11.05
N ASP A 149 -27.41 -10.46 -9.94
CA ASP A 149 -28.01 -10.15 -8.65
C ASP A 149 -27.25 -9.05 -7.88
N LEU A 150 -26.06 -8.67 -8.33
CA LEU A 150 -25.32 -7.55 -7.77
C LEU A 150 -25.92 -6.20 -8.20
N HIS A 151 -25.83 -5.22 -7.30
CA HIS A 151 -26.26 -3.85 -7.58
C HIS A 151 -25.52 -3.28 -8.82
N PRO A 152 -26.20 -2.55 -9.73
CA PRO A 152 -25.60 -2.05 -10.97
C PRO A 152 -24.29 -1.28 -10.77
N VAL A 153 -24.20 -0.44 -9.74
CA VAL A 153 -22.96 0.28 -9.37
C VAL A 153 -21.78 -0.67 -9.17
N ILE A 154 -22.00 -1.79 -8.47
CA ILE A 154 -20.97 -2.82 -8.24
C ILE A 154 -20.60 -3.49 -9.55
N ARG A 155 -21.59 -3.84 -10.37
CA ARG A 155 -21.33 -4.44 -11.69
C ARG A 155 -20.55 -3.52 -12.61
N GLY A 156 -20.77 -2.20 -12.53
CA GLY A 156 -19.98 -1.21 -13.24
C GLY A 156 -18.54 -1.10 -12.74
N PHE A 157 -18.36 -1.10 -11.43
CA PHE A 157 -17.04 -1.19 -10.81
C PHE A 157 -16.29 -2.45 -11.28
N LEU A 158 -16.94 -3.62 -11.25
CA LEU A 158 -16.36 -4.87 -11.73
C LEU A 158 -15.99 -4.80 -13.21
N ALA A 159 -16.84 -4.18 -14.05
CA ALA A 159 -16.54 -4.01 -15.47
C ALA A 159 -15.28 -3.18 -15.70
N GLN A 160 -15.04 -2.16 -14.86
CA GLN A 160 -13.81 -1.37 -14.94
C GLN A 160 -12.59 -2.17 -14.45
N CYS A 161 -12.74 -2.97 -13.39
CA CYS A 161 -11.71 -3.88 -12.88
C CYS A 161 -11.30 -4.94 -13.93
N ASP A 162 -12.26 -5.51 -14.67
CA ASP A 162 -11.99 -6.53 -15.70
C ASP A 162 -10.97 -6.06 -16.75
N VAL A 163 -10.92 -4.75 -17.00
CA VAL A 163 -9.98 -4.14 -17.96
C VAL A 163 -8.64 -3.77 -17.31
N ILE A 164 -8.66 -3.29 -16.06
CA ILE A 164 -7.47 -2.69 -15.42
C ILE A 164 -6.68 -3.73 -14.59
N THR A 165 -7.37 -4.58 -13.83
CA THR A 165 -6.75 -5.55 -12.91
C THR A 165 -5.73 -6.48 -13.58
N PRO A 166 -5.92 -6.97 -14.82
CA PRO A 166 -4.90 -7.79 -15.49
C PRO A 166 -3.55 -7.09 -15.62
N ALA A 167 -3.52 -5.79 -15.98
CA ALA A 167 -2.29 -5.03 -16.12
C ALA A 167 -1.60 -4.77 -14.76
N ILE A 168 -2.39 -4.58 -13.69
CA ILE A 168 -1.87 -4.47 -12.32
C ILE A 168 -1.19 -5.77 -11.92
N LYS A 169 -1.86 -6.92 -12.12
CA LYS A 169 -1.32 -8.24 -11.79
C LYS A 169 0.00 -8.54 -12.51
N THR A 170 0.08 -8.25 -13.80
CA THR A 170 1.33 -8.38 -14.57
C THR A 170 2.44 -7.48 -14.02
N SER A 171 2.10 -6.26 -13.60
CA SER A 171 3.05 -5.33 -13.01
C SER A 171 3.56 -5.81 -11.64
N VAL A 172 2.68 -6.40 -10.81
CA VAL A 172 3.06 -7.02 -9.53
C VAL A 172 3.95 -8.23 -9.73
N GLN A 173 3.62 -9.13 -10.66
CA GLN A 173 4.47 -10.27 -11.01
C GLN A 173 5.87 -9.80 -11.43
N ARG A 174 5.95 -8.75 -12.25
CA ARG A 174 7.23 -8.20 -12.67
C ARG A 174 8.05 -7.64 -11.50
N VAL A 175 7.41 -6.97 -10.56
CA VAL A 175 8.06 -6.48 -9.33
C VAL A 175 8.64 -7.63 -8.51
N LEU A 176 7.88 -8.72 -8.35
CA LEU A 176 8.34 -9.92 -7.65
C LEU A 176 9.54 -10.56 -8.35
N GLU A 177 9.52 -10.67 -9.69
CA GLU A 177 10.64 -11.15 -10.50
C GLU A 177 11.89 -10.27 -10.39
N GLU A 178 11.71 -8.95 -10.27
CA GLU A 178 12.80 -7.99 -10.08
C GLU A 178 13.36 -8.00 -8.64
N GLY A 179 12.69 -8.69 -7.71
CA GLY A 179 13.11 -8.77 -6.32
C GLY A 179 12.97 -7.42 -5.58
N ALA A 180 12.09 -6.53 -6.02
CA ALA A 180 11.88 -5.21 -5.42
C ALA A 180 10.67 -5.16 -4.46
N GLU A 181 10.81 -4.47 -3.32
CA GLU A 181 9.66 -4.13 -2.47
C GLU A 181 8.76 -3.10 -3.15
N ALA A 182 7.44 -3.29 -3.03
CA ALA A 182 6.48 -2.42 -3.67
C ALA A 182 5.23 -2.15 -2.85
N ILE A 183 4.63 -0.99 -3.14
CA ILE A 183 3.26 -0.66 -2.75
C ILE A 183 2.38 -0.62 -4.00
N VAL A 184 1.27 -1.34 -3.96
CA VAL A 184 0.19 -1.25 -4.95
C VAL A 184 -0.99 -0.59 -4.27
N GLU A 185 -1.56 0.47 -4.85
CA GLU A 185 -2.68 1.16 -4.23
C GLU A 185 -3.80 1.50 -5.21
N GLY A 186 -5.03 1.42 -4.72
CA GLY A 186 -6.19 2.01 -5.38
C GLY A 186 -7.44 1.15 -5.34
N VAL A 187 -8.39 1.51 -6.21
CA VAL A 187 -9.76 0.97 -6.17
C VAL A 187 -9.96 -0.21 -7.11
N HIS A 188 -9.20 -0.32 -8.20
CA HIS A 188 -9.41 -1.33 -9.25
C HIS A 188 -8.85 -2.73 -8.89
N MET A 189 -8.96 -3.08 -7.61
CA MET A 189 -8.48 -4.32 -7.01
C MET A 189 -9.63 -4.86 -6.18
N VAL A 190 -10.14 -6.04 -6.55
CA VAL A 190 -11.19 -6.70 -5.78
C VAL A 190 -10.49 -7.53 -4.70
N PRO A 191 -10.83 -7.34 -3.41
CA PRO A 191 -10.12 -8.01 -2.33
C PRO A 191 -10.11 -9.53 -2.45
N GLY A 192 -8.94 -10.11 -2.21
CA GLY A 192 -8.65 -11.55 -2.27
C GLY A 192 -8.16 -12.03 -3.63
N ASN A 193 -7.95 -11.10 -4.58
CA ASN A 193 -7.57 -11.45 -5.95
C ASN A 193 -6.06 -11.35 -6.22
N PHE A 194 -5.21 -11.06 -5.24
CA PHE A 194 -3.75 -10.94 -5.42
C PHE A 194 -2.94 -11.97 -4.61
N GLN A 195 -3.50 -12.58 -3.56
CA GLN A 195 -2.82 -13.55 -2.69
C GLN A 195 -2.21 -14.73 -3.46
N TYR A 196 -2.84 -15.15 -4.56
CA TYR A 196 -2.33 -16.26 -5.38
C TYR A 196 -1.07 -15.91 -6.19
N LEU A 197 -0.69 -14.63 -6.29
CA LEU A 197 0.52 -14.21 -7.00
C LEU A 197 1.80 -14.56 -6.23
N GLY A 198 1.70 -14.75 -4.90
CA GLY A 198 2.82 -15.19 -4.08
C GLY A 198 2.52 -15.08 -2.59
N ALA A 199 3.20 -15.88 -1.79
CA ALA A 199 3.11 -15.85 -0.32
C ALA A 199 3.73 -14.59 0.32
N ASN A 200 4.18 -13.63 -0.50
CA ASN A 200 4.79 -12.37 -0.06
C ASN A 200 3.86 -11.15 -0.34
N ILE A 201 2.61 -11.40 -0.72
CA ILE A 201 1.60 -10.38 -0.97
C ILE A 201 0.78 -10.13 0.30
N LEU A 202 0.94 -8.94 0.88
CA LEU A 202 0.11 -8.45 1.97
C LEU A 202 -1.04 -7.61 1.39
N GLU A 203 -2.22 -8.20 1.24
CA GLU A 203 -3.44 -7.47 0.88
C GLU A 203 -4.09 -6.86 2.13
N VAL A 204 -4.37 -5.56 2.10
CA VAL A 204 -5.04 -4.83 3.18
C VAL A 204 -6.11 -3.91 2.61
N LEU A 205 -7.33 -4.03 3.13
CA LEU A 205 -8.40 -3.10 2.82
C LEU A 205 -8.38 -1.92 3.79
N VAL A 206 -8.30 -0.69 3.27
CA VAL A 206 -8.49 0.51 4.10
C VAL A 206 -9.97 0.87 4.12
N ASN A 207 -10.56 0.86 5.32
CA ASN A 207 -11.99 1.05 5.52
C ASN A 207 -12.29 2.20 6.51
N PRO A 208 -12.51 3.43 6.03
CA PRO A 208 -12.94 4.52 6.89
C PRO A 208 -14.37 4.34 7.40
N ARG A 209 -14.64 4.92 8.57
CA ARG A 209 -16.01 5.15 9.05
C ARG A 209 -16.75 6.04 8.04
N GLU A 210 -18.06 5.83 7.89
CA GLU A 210 -18.86 6.48 6.84
C GLU A 210 -18.78 8.01 6.86
N ASP A 211 -18.87 8.63 8.03
CA ASP A 211 -18.76 10.09 8.17
C ASP A 211 -17.37 10.62 7.77
N VAL A 212 -16.30 9.95 8.20
CA VAL A 212 -14.91 10.26 7.81
C VAL A 212 -14.75 10.08 6.30
N HIS A 213 -15.27 8.99 5.74
CA HIS A 213 -15.28 8.72 4.30
C HIS A 213 -15.98 9.83 3.52
N LYS A 214 -17.16 10.26 3.98
CA LYS A 214 -17.93 11.34 3.37
C LYS A 214 -17.16 12.65 3.39
N THR A 215 -16.58 13.03 4.53
CA THR A 215 -15.74 14.23 4.64
C THR A 215 -14.57 14.18 3.67
N MET A 216 -13.84 13.05 3.60
CA MET A 216 -12.73 12.89 2.66
C MET A 216 -13.19 12.92 1.20
N PHE A 217 -14.34 12.31 0.88
CA PHE A 217 -14.91 12.31 -0.46
C PHE A 217 -15.27 13.72 -0.91
N ILE A 218 -15.86 14.54 -0.04
CA ILE A 218 -16.15 15.95 -0.34
C ILE A 218 -14.85 16.75 -0.50
N ALA A 219 -13.91 16.62 0.46
CA ALA A 219 -12.66 17.38 0.48
C ALA A 219 -11.71 17.05 -0.68
N LYS A 220 -11.67 15.79 -1.11
CA LYS A 220 -10.84 15.35 -2.24
C LYS A 220 -11.22 16.10 -3.50
N HIS A 221 -12.50 16.35 -3.73
CA HIS A 221 -12.99 17.03 -4.94
C HIS A 221 -12.78 18.55 -4.89
N THR A 222 -12.97 19.20 -3.72
CA THR A 222 -12.70 20.64 -3.57
C THR A 222 -11.22 20.98 -3.72
N THR A 223 -10.33 20.10 -3.24
CA THR A 223 -8.87 20.31 -3.25
C THR A 223 -8.22 20.02 -4.60
N SER A 224 -8.78 19.08 -5.39
CA SER A 224 -8.19 18.67 -6.66
C SER A 224 -8.56 19.57 -7.86
N GLY A 225 -9.41 20.59 -7.66
CA GLY A 225 -9.74 21.59 -8.69
C GLY A 225 -10.35 21.00 -9.98
N LEU A 226 -10.92 19.79 -9.88
CA LEU A 226 -11.48 19.05 -11.01
C LEU A 226 -12.71 19.77 -11.56
N LYS A 227 -12.59 20.37 -12.74
CA LYS A 227 -13.66 21.08 -13.48
C LYS A 227 -14.81 20.17 -13.96
N THR A 228 -14.76 18.87 -13.69
CA THR A 228 -15.67 17.85 -14.24
C THR A 228 -16.76 17.42 -13.26
N VAL A 229 -16.99 18.17 -12.19
CA VAL A 229 -17.89 17.80 -11.10
C VAL A 229 -18.94 18.90 -10.94
N SER A 230 -20.20 18.54 -10.80
CA SER A 230 -21.27 19.52 -10.59
C SER A 230 -21.19 20.11 -9.18
N ASP A 231 -21.57 21.38 -9.05
CA ASP A 231 -21.76 22.06 -7.75
C ASP A 231 -23.08 21.63 -7.06
N ASP A 232 -23.77 20.62 -7.60
CA ASP A 232 -25.06 20.14 -7.07
C ASP A 232 -24.85 19.20 -5.89
N SER A 233 -25.36 19.61 -4.73
CA SER A 233 -25.25 18.84 -3.48
C SER A 233 -25.98 17.49 -3.57
N GLU A 234 -27.08 17.38 -4.33
CA GLU A 234 -27.85 16.13 -4.43
C GLU A 234 -27.15 15.11 -5.33
N GLU A 235 -26.56 15.54 -6.45
CA GLU A 235 -25.70 14.68 -7.26
C GLU A 235 -24.49 14.18 -6.47
N ARG A 236 -23.83 15.06 -5.70
CA ARG A 236 -22.68 14.67 -4.87
C ARG A 236 -23.02 13.67 -3.78
N GLU A 237 -24.21 13.77 -3.19
CA GLU A 237 -24.69 12.77 -2.25
C GLU A 237 -24.84 11.40 -2.92
N ARG A 238 -25.48 11.34 -4.10
CA ARG A 238 -25.67 10.10 -4.86
C ARG A 238 -24.33 9.48 -5.29
N GLU A 239 -23.35 10.28 -5.68
CA GLU A 239 -22.00 9.80 -5.99
C GLU A 239 -21.28 9.22 -4.77
N PHE A 240 -21.48 9.82 -3.60
CA PHE A 240 -20.95 9.30 -2.35
C PHE A 240 -21.62 7.97 -1.99
N GLU A 241 -22.96 7.88 -2.05
CA GLU A 241 -23.70 6.63 -1.83
C GLU A 241 -23.21 5.52 -2.76
N ALA A 242 -23.04 5.81 -4.05
CA ALA A 242 -22.48 4.86 -5.01
C ALA A 242 -21.03 4.44 -4.68
N THR A 243 -20.21 5.38 -4.20
CA THR A 243 -18.85 5.09 -3.71
C THR A 243 -18.87 4.20 -2.47
N ARG A 244 -19.83 4.45 -1.56
CA ARG A 244 -19.98 3.68 -0.33
C ARG A 244 -20.45 2.25 -0.61
N LEU A 245 -21.38 2.06 -1.57
CA LEU A 245 -21.76 0.73 -2.05
C LEU A 245 -20.54 -0.08 -2.51
N ILE A 246 -19.64 0.53 -3.28
CA ILE A 246 -18.39 -0.12 -3.70
C ILE A 246 -17.52 -0.49 -2.49
N GLN A 247 -17.37 0.43 -1.52
CA GLN A 247 -16.60 0.17 -0.32
C GLN A 247 -17.16 -0.98 0.52
N ASP A 248 -18.48 -1.04 0.68
CA ASP A 248 -19.14 -2.10 1.45
C ASP A 248 -19.02 -3.45 0.74
N PHE A 249 -19.13 -3.47 -0.60
CA PHE A 249 -18.83 -4.65 -1.40
C PHE A 249 -17.39 -5.12 -1.19
N MET A 250 -16.41 -4.21 -1.26
CA MET A 250 -14.99 -4.55 -1.01
C MET A 250 -14.78 -5.07 0.41
N SER A 251 -15.41 -4.46 1.42
CA SER A 251 -15.35 -4.90 2.82
C SER A 251 -15.87 -6.32 3.02
N LYS A 252 -16.98 -6.66 2.34
CA LYS A 252 -17.52 -8.02 2.33
C LYS A 252 -16.53 -9.00 1.69
N ARG A 253 -15.94 -8.64 0.54
CA ARG A 253 -14.95 -9.48 -0.15
C ARG A 253 -13.69 -9.70 0.69
N ALA A 254 -13.19 -8.66 1.36
CA ALA A 254 -12.04 -8.76 2.25
C ALA A 254 -12.31 -9.70 3.44
N THR A 255 -13.51 -9.60 4.02
CA THR A 255 -13.94 -10.52 5.10
C THR A 255 -14.04 -11.96 4.61
N GLU A 256 -14.63 -12.19 3.43
CA GLU A 256 -14.73 -13.53 2.82
C GLU A 256 -13.36 -14.14 2.52
N ALA A 257 -12.39 -13.32 2.13
CA ALA A 257 -11.01 -13.72 1.87
C ALA A 257 -10.10 -13.72 3.13
N SER A 258 -10.65 -13.41 4.31
CA SER A 258 -9.91 -13.33 5.58
C SER A 258 -8.71 -12.38 5.52
N LEU A 259 -8.89 -11.22 4.89
CA LEU A 259 -7.86 -10.17 4.80
C LEU A 259 -7.93 -9.22 5.99
N ASP A 260 -6.80 -8.57 6.28
CA ASP A 260 -6.75 -7.49 7.25
C ASP A 260 -7.53 -6.27 6.72
N ILE A 261 -8.32 -5.67 7.62
CA ILE A 261 -9.10 -4.46 7.33
C ILE A 261 -8.68 -3.38 8.32
N VAL A 262 -7.96 -2.38 7.82
CA VAL A 262 -7.51 -1.24 8.63
C VAL A 262 -8.60 -0.19 8.68
N SER A 263 -9.09 0.10 9.88
CA SER A 263 -10.11 1.12 10.09
C SER A 263 -9.48 2.51 10.07
N LEU A 264 -9.91 3.37 9.14
CA LEU A 264 -9.39 4.74 9.06
C LEU A 264 -10.30 5.71 9.83
N VAL A 265 -9.89 6.01 11.06
CA VAL A 265 -10.43 7.12 11.88
C VAL A 265 -9.38 8.23 11.98
N ASP A 266 -8.15 7.83 12.24
CA ASP A 266 -6.98 8.70 12.33
C ASP A 266 -5.84 8.11 11.47
N TYR A 267 -5.06 8.98 10.81
CA TYR A 267 -4.01 8.55 9.89
C TYR A 267 -2.78 8.00 10.63
N GLU A 268 -2.46 8.49 11.81
CA GLU A 268 -1.32 8.02 12.60
C GLU A 268 -1.61 6.63 13.17
N GLU A 269 -2.82 6.42 13.70
CA GLU A 269 -3.25 5.11 14.18
C GLU A 269 -3.31 4.07 13.06
N ALA A 270 -3.96 4.40 11.93
CA ALA A 270 -4.04 3.50 10.77
C ALA A 270 -2.67 3.24 10.13
N GLY A 271 -1.78 4.23 10.10
CA GLY A 271 -0.40 4.07 9.63
C GLY A 271 0.40 3.12 10.53
N ASN A 272 0.26 3.24 11.85
CA ASN A 272 0.88 2.33 12.80
C ASN A 272 0.31 0.91 12.70
N GLU A 273 -1.00 0.75 12.52
CA GLU A 273 -1.63 -0.56 12.29
C GLU A 273 -1.06 -1.23 11.02
N LEU A 274 -0.99 -0.49 9.90
CA LEU A 274 -0.37 -0.98 8.65
C LEU A 274 1.10 -1.36 8.82
N ARG A 275 1.86 -0.57 9.59
CA ARG A 275 3.25 -0.87 9.91
C ARG A 275 3.38 -2.18 10.67
N LEU A 276 2.54 -2.39 11.69
CA LEU A 276 2.53 -3.62 12.50
C LEU A 276 2.15 -4.83 11.65
N LEU A 277 1.15 -4.71 10.77
CA LEU A 277 0.79 -5.76 9.81
C LEU A 277 1.96 -6.12 8.88
N ALA A 278 2.65 -5.10 8.33
CA ALA A 278 3.82 -5.31 7.49
C ALA A 278 4.95 -6.01 8.25
N MET A 279 5.22 -5.63 9.51
CA MET A 279 6.24 -6.30 10.33
C MET A 279 5.89 -7.74 10.68
N ASP A 280 4.65 -8.00 11.09
CA ASP A 280 4.19 -9.36 11.40
C ASP A 280 4.31 -10.27 10.17
N TYR A 281 3.97 -9.73 9.00
CA TYR A 281 4.10 -10.46 7.74
C TYR A 281 5.56 -10.76 7.38
N ILE A 282 6.47 -9.78 7.54
CA ILE A 282 7.92 -10.00 7.34
C ILE A 282 8.46 -11.05 8.32
N ARG A 283 8.04 -10.99 9.59
CA ARG A 283 8.44 -11.96 10.62
C ARG A 283 8.04 -13.38 10.23
N ARG A 284 6.80 -13.59 9.77
CA ARG A 284 6.33 -14.90 9.28
C ARG A 284 7.15 -15.41 8.09
N ILE A 285 7.58 -14.54 7.17
CA ILE A 285 8.45 -14.92 6.04
C ILE A 285 9.80 -15.43 6.54
N VAL A 286 10.40 -14.71 7.51
CA VAL A 286 11.67 -15.10 8.12
C VAL A 286 11.55 -16.46 8.80
N GLU A 287 10.58 -16.62 9.70
CA GLU A 287 10.34 -17.87 10.45
C GLU A 287 10.11 -19.07 9.52
N THR A 288 9.26 -18.91 8.50
CA THR A 288 8.94 -19.99 7.54
C THR A 288 10.15 -20.42 6.70
N THR A 289 11.15 -19.55 6.56
CA THR A 289 12.35 -19.85 5.78
C THR A 289 13.42 -20.55 6.63
N GLU A 290 13.50 -20.27 7.93
CA GLU A 290 14.43 -20.97 8.83
C GLU A 290 14.04 -22.43 9.08
N ASP A 291 12.75 -22.74 9.00
CA ASP A 291 12.22 -24.10 9.15
C ASP A 291 12.44 -25.02 7.92
N LYS A 292 13.04 -24.52 6.84
CA LYS A 292 13.29 -25.25 5.58
C LYS A 292 14.76 -25.62 5.38
#